data_AF-A0A5A7S4P9-F1
#
_entry.id   AF-A0A5A7S4P9-F1
#
_cell.length_a   1.000
_cell.length_b   1.000
_cell.length_c   1.000
_cell.angle_alpha   90.00
_cell.angle_beta   90.00
_cell.angle_gamma   90.00
#
_symmetry.space_group_name_H-M   'P 1'
#
loop_
_entity.id
_entity.type
_entity.pdbx_description
1 polymer ?
#
loop_
_entity_poly.entity_id
_entity_poly.type
_entity_poly.pdbx_seq_one_letter_code
_entity_poly.pdbx_strand_id
1 'polypeptide(L)' 'MRFRLSATVKLSKPASEEVISKEIEDFNTRLSEKRVDAKIERWDIFGNNLNIEIVSGRKRRAHD' A
#
# COMPACT_ATOMS: atom_id res chain seq x y z
N MET A 1 -3.99 -7.66 -17.76
CA MET A 1 -2.70 -8.01 -17.12
C MET A 1 -2.67 -7.30 -15.78
N ARG A 2 -2.46 -8.04 -14.70
CA ARG A 2 -2.35 -7.51 -13.33
C ARG A 2 -0.93 -7.75 -12.83
N PHE A 3 -0.39 -6.79 -12.12
CA PHE A 3 0.92 -6.85 -11.48
C PHE A 3 0.71 -6.90 -9.97
N ARG A 4 1.59 -7.63 -9.29
CA ARG A 4 1.62 -7.72 -7.84
C ARG A 4 3.05 -7.42 -7.39
N LEU A 5 3.18 -6.54 -6.41
CA LEU A 5 4.45 -6.18 -5.78
C LEU A 5 4.29 -6.36 -4.28
N SER A 6 5.21 -7.12 -3.70
CA SER A 6 5.39 -7.18 -2.24
C SER A 6 6.61 -6.35 -1.90
N ALA A 7 6.46 -5.42 -0.96
CA ALA A 7 7.53 -4.54 -0.53
C ALA A 7 7.52 -4.38 0.99
N THR A 8 8.70 -4.15 1.55
CA THR A 8 8.89 -3.83 2.96
C THR A 8 9.43 -2.42 3.09
N VAL A 9 8.68 -1.57 3.79
CA VAL A 9 9.06 -0.20 4.10
C VAL A 9 9.63 -0.15 5.51
N LYS A 10 10.88 0.29 5.65
CA LYS A 10 11.48 0.55 6.96
C LYS A 10 10.98 1.88 7.51
N LEU A 11 10.25 1.82 8.62
CA LEU A 11 9.79 2.98 9.37
C LEU A 11 10.92 3.49 10.26
N SER A 12 11.00 4.81 10.41
CA SER A 12 11.97 5.46 11.31
C SER A 12 11.67 5.21 12.79
N LYS A 13 10.39 4.93 13.11
CA LYS A 13 9.88 4.64 14.45
C LYS A 13 8.75 3.59 14.34
N PRO A 14 8.43 2.86 15.42
CA PRO A 14 7.23 2.03 15.45
C PRO A 14 5.99 2.87 15.15
N ALA A 15 5.08 2.33 14.34
CA ALA A 15 3.78 2.93 14.06
C ALA A 15 2.66 2.04 14.61
N SER A 16 1.57 2.64 15.08
CA SER A 16 0.41 1.86 15.51
C SER A 16 -0.37 1.34 14.31
N GLU A 17 -1.00 0.19 14.49
CA GLU A 17 -1.82 -0.44 13.46
C GLU A 17 -2.99 0.46 13.04
N GLU A 18 -3.60 1.21 13.97
CA GLU A 18 -4.70 2.12 13.65
C GLU A 18 -4.27 3.26 12.72
N VAL A 19 -3.07 3.83 12.95
CA VAL A 19 -2.55 4.92 12.12
C VAL A 19 -2.27 4.44 10.70
N ILE A 20 -1.60 3.29 10.57
CA ILE A 20 -1.28 2.72 9.25
C ILE A 20 -2.53 2.27 8.51
N SER A 21 -3.50 1.65 9.20
CA SER A 21 -4.77 1.25 8.61
C SER A 21 -5.49 2.43 7.96
N LYS A 22 -5.60 3.54 8.70
CA LYS A 22 -6.22 4.77 8.20
C LYS A 22 -5.47 5.36 7.00
N GLU A 23 -4.14 5.41 7.07
CA GLU A 23 -3.33 5.95 5.97
C GLU A 23 -3.47 5.10 4.69
N ILE A 24 -3.55 3.77 4.82
CA ILE A 24 -3.76 2.85 3.70
C ILE A 24 -5.16 3.00 3.10
N GLU A 25 -6.18 3.16 3.94
CA GLU A 25 -7.55 3.43 3.50
C GLU A 25 -7.63 4.76 2.73
N ASP A 26 -7.05 5.83 3.28
CA ASP A 26 -7.00 7.15 2.66
C ASP A 26 -6.24 7.09 1.31
N PHE A 27 -5.11 6.37 1.26
CA PHE A 27 -4.34 6.18 0.03
C PHE A 27 -5.13 5.44 -1.06
N ASN A 28 -5.75 4.31 -0.71
CA ASN A 28 -6.56 3.52 -1.63
C ASN A 28 -7.78 4.32 -2.15
N THR A 29 -8.40 5.12 -1.27
CA THR A 29 -9.50 6.02 -1.65
C THR A 29 -9.04 7.04 -2.68
N ARG A 30 -7.91 7.71 -2.46
CA ARG A 30 -7.32 8.67 -3.43
C ARG A 30 -6.97 8.02 -4.77
N LEU A 31 -6.53 6.76 -4.77
CA LEU A 31 -6.26 6.02 -6.02
C LEU A 31 -7.56 5.71 -6.79
N SER A 32 -8.60 5.32 -6.05
CA SER A 32 -9.94 5.08 -6.61
C SER A 32 -10.53 6.34 -7.24
N GLU A 33 -10.46 7.49 -6.56
CA GLU A 33 -10.90 8.79 -7.08
C GLU A 33 -10.21 9.17 -8.39
N LYS A 34 -8.90 8.88 -8.48
CA LYS A 34 -8.10 9.12 -9.69
C LYS A 34 -8.36 8.09 -10.80
N ARG A 35 -9.28 7.14 -10.60
CA ARG A 35 -9.60 6.02 -11.51
C ARG A 35 -8.35 5.21 -11.89
N VAL A 36 -7.43 5.09 -10.93
CA VAL A 36 -6.23 4.29 -11.08
C VAL A 36 -6.55 2.85 -10.68
N ASP A 37 -6.27 1.91 -11.57
CA ASP A 37 -6.37 0.48 -11.28
C ASP A 37 -5.17 0.04 -10.43
N ALA A 38 -5.06 0.53 -9.20
CA ALA A 38 -4.04 0.14 -8.23
C ALA A 38 -4.58 0.24 -6.81
N LYS A 39 -4.20 -0.69 -5.94
CA LYS A 39 -4.53 -0.69 -4.52
C LYS A 39 -3.51 -1.46 -3.69
N ILE A 40 -3.34 -1.07 -2.44
CA ILE A 40 -2.75 -1.94 -1.42
C ILE A 40 -3.81 -2.97 -1.04
N GLU A 41 -3.53 -4.24 -1.32
CA GLU A 41 -4.44 -5.37 -1.07
C GLU A 41 -4.23 -5.98 0.32
N ARG A 42 -2.98 -6.04 0.79
CA ARG A 42 -2.62 -6.55 2.11
C ARG A 42 -1.52 -5.71 2.70
N TRP A 43 -1.48 -5.67 4.03
CA TRP A 43 -0.42 -5.03 4.78
C TRP A 43 -0.31 -5.64 6.17
N ASP A 44 0.89 -5.58 6.74
CA ASP A 44 1.17 -5.97 8.11
C ASP A 44 2.34 -5.14 8.68
N ILE A 45 2.36 -4.99 10.00
CA ILE A 45 3.43 -4.29 10.71
C ILE A 45 4.15 -5.30 11.59
N PHE A 46 5.48 -5.36 11.45
CA PHE A 46 6.33 -6.16 12.32
C PHE A 46 7.53 -5.35 12.79
N GLY A 47 7.49 -4.92 14.06
CA GLY A 47 8.47 -4.00 14.63
C GLY A 47 8.43 -2.64 13.92
N ASN A 48 9.53 -2.27 13.27
CA ASN A 48 9.63 -1.03 12.47
C ASN A 48 9.48 -1.29 10.97
N ASN A 49 8.96 -2.45 10.57
CA ASN A 49 8.76 -2.77 9.16
C ASN A 49 7.28 -2.77 8.85
N LEU A 50 6.90 -2.04 7.80
CA LEU A 50 5.60 -2.10 7.17
C LEU A 50 5.71 -2.94 5.90
N ASN A 51 5.13 -4.12 5.92
CA ASN A 51 5.02 -4.97 4.73
C ASN A 51 3.73 -4.62 4.00
N ILE A 52 3.82 -4.42 2.69
CA ILE A 52 2.68 -4.09 1.83
C ILE A 52 2.67 -4.97 0.59
N GLU A 53 1.47 -5.34 0.18
CA GLU A 53 1.19 -6.01 -1.08
C GLU A 53 0.33 -5.10 -1.95
N ILE A 54 0.92 -4.62 -3.05
CA ILE A 54 0.27 -3.71 -3.99
C ILE A 54 -0.13 -4.50 -5.23
N VAL A 55 -1.38 -4.37 -5.63
CA VAL A 55 -1.89 -4.89 -6.90
C VAL A 55 -2.17 -3.72 -7.84
N SER A 56 -1.77 -3.85 -9.10
CA SER A 56 -1.96 -2.80 -10.10
C SER A 56 -2.23 -3.32 -11.51
N GLY A 57 -2.83 -2.46 -12.33
CA GLY A 57 -3.06 -2.63 -13.75
C GLY A 57 -1.92 -2.04 -14.59
N ARG A 58 -2.21 -1.75 -15.87
CA ARG A 58 -1.19 -1.31 -16.85
C ARG A 58 -0.83 0.18 -16.78
N LYS A 59 -1.71 1.04 -16.25
CA LYS A 59 -1.60 2.51 -16.35
C LYS A 59 -0.77 3.16 -15.23
N ARG A 60 -0.72 2.54 -14.05
CA ARG A 60 0.13 2.94 -12.93
C ARG A 60 0.56 1.66 -12.26
N ARG A 61 1.83 1.30 -12.39
CA ARG A 61 2.37 0.02 -11.92
C ARG A 61 2.62 0.11 -10.43
N ALA A 62 2.71 -1.05 -9.78
CA ALA A 62 2.86 -1.13 -8.33
C ALA A 62 4.14 -0.48 -7.77
N HIS A 63 5.13 -0.17 -8.61
CA HIS A 63 6.35 0.54 -8.21
C HIS A 63 6.28 2.06 -8.45
N ASP A 64 5.25 2.54 -9.16
CA ASP A 64 5.00 3.98 -9.40
C ASP A 64 4.27 4.62 -8.21
#